data_AF-T0R6H1-F1
#
_entry.id   AF-T0R6H1-F1
#
_cell.length_a   1.000
_cell.length_b   1.000
_cell.length_c   1.000
_cell.angle_alpha   90.00
_cell.angle_beta   90.00
_cell.angle_gamma   90.00
#
_symmetry.space_group_name_H-M   'P 1'
#
loop_
_entity.id
_entity.type
_entity.pdbx_description
1 polymer ?
#
loop_
_entity_poly.entity_id
_entity_poly.type
_entity_poly.pdbx_seq_one_letter_code
_entity_poly.pdbx_strand_id
1 'polypeptide(L)'
;MTYKSTSSTDPEDEGNEPWRVTLLRALIHGDLEIMTRDLTSHVHAIAQKLTTHMSRAKLEWETLYWWQLQDATPLFIASLFAHPPLVRWLLKHGADRTMPCYLGQTALDLCGEHSDDADAIDQCSRLLKNSAKIPNAPERTEATCHISTEHVFRHIQVAEENEKGVLRLVDKRVPYTLYKCILNLRWATPLSNGSMIEKYEVRYRVHVPGEKSMVRGWRSQTTTHSRLRDTQAITIEGLQLETCFDVSVRAQNAVGRGDWSTIELVTTPSHPSGDDTH
;
A
#
# COMPACT_ATOMS: atom_id res chain seq x y z
N MET A 1 -27.36 -27.23 29.05
CA MET A 1 -28.05 -26.08 28.44
C MET A 1 -27.22 -25.62 27.25
N THR A 2 -27.68 -25.97 26.06
CA THR A 2 -27.09 -25.63 24.78
C THR A 2 -27.31 -24.15 24.49
N TYR A 3 -26.22 -23.38 24.35
CA TYR A 3 -26.28 -22.01 23.88
C TYR A 3 -26.78 -22.01 22.44
N LYS A 4 -28.06 -21.70 22.25
CA LYS A 4 -28.59 -21.33 20.94
C LYS A 4 -27.93 -20.02 20.57
N SER A 5 -27.12 -20.05 19.51
CA SER A 5 -26.70 -18.86 18.79
C SER A 5 -27.96 -18.21 18.24
N THR A 6 -28.48 -17.21 18.96
CA THR A 6 -29.50 -16.32 18.45
C THR A 6 -28.82 -15.40 17.46
N SER A 7 -29.04 -15.68 16.17
CA SER A 7 -28.94 -14.73 15.08
C SER A 7 -29.79 -13.50 15.44
N SER A 8 -29.17 -12.54 16.12
CA SER A 8 -29.66 -11.20 16.39
C SER A 8 -29.62 -10.43 15.07
N THR A 9 -30.69 -10.50 14.29
CA THR A 9 -30.93 -9.53 13.21
C THR A 9 -31.74 -8.38 13.79
N ASP A 10 -31.11 -7.65 14.71
CA ASP A 10 -31.54 -6.29 15.03
C ASP A 10 -30.86 -5.38 13.99
N PRO A 11 -31.59 -4.53 13.24
CA PRO A 11 -30.97 -3.59 12.29
C PRO A 11 -30.00 -2.60 12.98
N GLU A 12 -30.08 -2.46 14.30
CA GLU A 12 -29.10 -1.70 15.11
C GLU A 12 -27.81 -2.48 15.41
N ASP A 13 -27.78 -3.80 15.19
CA ASP A 13 -26.59 -4.65 15.40
C ASP A 13 -25.74 -4.80 14.12
N GLU A 14 -26.27 -4.33 13.00
CA GLU A 14 -25.68 -4.39 11.66
C GLU A 14 -24.50 -3.41 11.54
N GLY A 15 -23.35 -3.79 12.11
CA GLY A 15 -22.12 -3.00 12.11
C GLY A 15 -21.29 -3.08 13.39
N ASN A 16 -21.85 -3.67 14.45
CA ASN A 16 -21.15 -3.95 15.71
C ASN A 16 -20.22 -5.18 15.57
N GLU A 17 -19.35 -5.18 14.57
CA GLU A 17 -18.38 -6.25 14.38
C GLU A 17 -17.54 -6.39 15.66
N PRO A 18 -17.34 -7.61 16.19
CA PRO A 18 -16.68 -7.81 17.49
C PRO A 18 -15.31 -7.14 17.58
N TRP A 19 -14.56 -7.11 16.48
CA TRP A 19 -13.24 -6.51 16.41
C TRP A 19 -13.27 -4.96 16.55
N ARG A 20 -14.35 -4.29 16.10
CA ARG A 20 -14.49 -2.82 16.25
C ARG A 20 -14.72 -2.47 17.71
N VAL A 21 -15.49 -3.30 18.41
CA VAL A 21 -15.75 -3.14 19.84
C VAL A 21 -14.48 -3.38 20.65
N THR A 22 -13.72 -4.44 20.34
CA THR A 22 -12.45 -4.70 21.03
C THR A 22 -11.43 -3.61 20.76
N LEU A 23 -11.36 -3.13 19.52
CA LEU A 23 -10.50 -2.01 19.14
C LEU A 23 -10.90 -0.71 19.85
N LEU A 24 -12.20 -0.39 19.91
CA LEU A 24 -12.69 0.81 20.60
C LEU A 24 -12.28 0.80 22.08
N ARG A 25 -12.48 -0.33 22.77
CA ARG A 25 -12.06 -0.50 24.17
C ARG A 25 -10.56 -0.38 24.33
N ALA A 26 -9.80 -0.99 23.44
CA ALA A 26 -8.34 -0.88 23.45
C ALA A 26 -7.88 0.58 23.28
N LEU A 27 -8.55 1.36 22.42
CA LEU A 27 -8.26 2.78 22.23
C LEU A 27 -8.62 3.64 23.44
N ILE A 28 -9.71 3.30 24.15
CA ILE A 28 -10.13 3.99 25.37
C ILE A 28 -9.18 3.67 26.54
N HIS A 29 -8.80 2.40 26.70
CA HIS A 29 -8.00 1.94 27.83
C HIS A 29 -6.48 2.03 27.62
N GLY A 30 -6.01 2.22 26.38
CA GLY A 30 -4.58 2.35 26.08
C GLY A 30 -3.88 1.04 25.70
N ASP A 31 -4.63 0.00 25.35
CA ASP A 31 -4.10 -1.35 25.07
C ASP A 31 -3.45 -1.45 23.68
N LEU A 32 -2.13 -1.23 23.63
CA LEU A 32 -1.35 -1.25 22.38
C LEU A 32 -1.38 -2.61 21.67
N GLU A 33 -1.34 -3.71 22.42
CA GLU A 33 -1.30 -5.06 21.85
C GLU A 33 -2.60 -5.40 21.11
N ILE A 34 -3.75 -5.10 21.72
CA ILE A 34 -5.06 -5.37 21.11
C ILE A 34 -5.28 -4.44 19.91
N MET A 35 -4.94 -3.15 20.06
CA MET A 35 -5.04 -2.19 18.97
C MET A 35 -4.20 -2.62 17.76
N THR A 36 -2.94 -3.02 17.98
CA THR A 36 -2.05 -3.44 16.88
C THR A 36 -2.54 -4.74 16.23
N ARG A 37 -3.00 -5.73 17.00
CA ARG A 37 -3.60 -6.97 16.47
C ARG A 37 -4.81 -6.68 15.58
N ASP A 38 -5.73 -5.85 16.04
CA ASP A 38 -6.99 -5.59 15.32
C ASP A 38 -6.75 -4.72 14.07
N LEU A 39 -5.87 -3.71 14.16
CA LEU A 39 -5.55 -2.83 13.04
C LEU A 39 -4.62 -3.46 12.00
N THR A 40 -3.74 -4.40 12.38
CA THR A 40 -2.94 -5.17 11.41
C THR A 40 -3.82 -6.09 10.58
N SER A 41 -4.87 -6.65 11.18
CA SER A 41 -5.88 -7.45 10.47
C SER A 41 -6.82 -6.57 9.62
N HIS A 42 -7.07 -5.32 10.03
CA HIS A 42 -8.00 -4.39 9.39
C HIS A 42 -7.35 -3.04 9.08
N VAL A 43 -6.29 -3.05 8.25
CA VAL A 43 -5.46 -1.86 7.96
C VAL A 43 -6.27 -0.65 7.45
N HIS A 44 -7.34 -0.91 6.72
CA HIS A 44 -8.25 0.14 6.21
C HIS A 44 -8.86 1.01 7.32
N ALA A 45 -9.04 0.45 8.53
CA ALA A 45 -9.63 1.16 9.66
C ALA A 45 -8.74 2.29 10.22
N ILE A 46 -7.43 2.24 9.96
CA ILE A 46 -6.47 3.28 10.42
C ILE A 46 -6.82 4.64 9.80
N ALA A 47 -7.28 4.65 8.55
CA ALA A 47 -7.57 5.85 7.78
C ALA A 47 -9.08 6.13 7.64
N GLN A 48 -9.93 5.40 8.35
CA GLN A 48 -11.38 5.58 8.31
C GLN A 48 -11.92 5.95 9.68
N LYS A 49 -13.13 6.51 9.70
CA LYS A 49 -13.89 6.71 10.93
C LYS A 49 -14.29 5.32 11.43
N LEU A 50 -13.80 4.93 12.60
CA LEU A 50 -14.02 3.60 13.16
C LEU A 50 -15.48 3.40 13.59
N THR A 51 -16.03 4.44 14.22
CA THR A 51 -17.31 4.40 14.92
C THR A 51 -18.52 4.71 14.05
N THR A 52 -18.33 5.12 12.78
CA THR A 52 -19.44 5.28 11.80
C THR A 52 -20.25 4.00 11.64
N HIS A 53 -19.58 2.84 11.79
CA HIS A 53 -20.17 1.53 11.64
C HIS A 53 -20.70 0.97 12.98
N MET A 54 -20.53 1.69 14.09
CA MET A 54 -20.97 1.23 15.40
C MET A 54 -22.31 1.86 15.77
N SER A 55 -23.18 1.08 16.39
CA SER A 55 -24.47 1.58 16.87
C SER A 55 -24.28 2.62 17.99
N ARG A 56 -25.20 3.58 18.04
CA ARG A 56 -25.22 4.59 19.09
C ARG A 56 -25.33 3.96 20.48
N ALA A 57 -26.25 3.01 20.66
CA ALA A 57 -26.42 2.30 21.92
C ALA A 57 -25.10 1.68 22.38
N LYS A 58 -24.32 1.11 21.46
CA LYS A 58 -23.01 0.56 21.79
C LYS A 58 -22.04 1.62 22.32
N LEU A 59 -21.97 2.79 21.69
CA LEU A 59 -21.11 3.88 22.16
C LEU A 59 -21.55 4.41 23.53
N GLU A 60 -22.86 4.51 23.77
CA GLU A 60 -23.45 4.93 25.05
C GLU A 60 -23.03 4.00 26.21
N TRP A 61 -22.88 2.70 25.94
CA TRP A 61 -22.42 1.73 26.94
C TRP A 61 -20.93 1.81 27.27
N GLU A 62 -20.09 2.34 26.37
CA GLU A 62 -18.63 2.36 26.60
C GLU A 62 -18.19 3.60 27.39
N THR A 63 -18.82 4.77 27.17
CA THR A 63 -18.39 6.02 27.84
C THR A 63 -19.56 6.96 28.09
N LEU A 64 -19.46 7.78 29.14
CA LEU A 64 -20.42 8.87 29.38
C LEU A 64 -20.41 9.89 28.23
N TYR A 65 -19.25 10.12 27.61
CA TYR A 65 -19.00 11.12 26.56
C TYR A 65 -19.14 10.56 25.14
N TRP A 66 -20.02 9.57 24.96
CA TRP A 66 -20.20 8.82 23.71
C TRP A 66 -20.43 9.71 22.48
N TRP A 67 -20.98 10.91 22.65
CA TRP A 67 -21.24 11.85 21.55
C TRP A 67 -19.96 12.32 20.85
N GLN A 68 -18.83 12.41 21.56
CA GLN A 68 -17.53 12.77 20.97
C GLN A 68 -16.93 11.62 20.17
N LEU A 69 -17.35 10.39 20.45
CA LEU A 69 -16.92 9.19 19.75
C LEU A 69 -17.71 8.95 18.47
N GLN A 70 -18.75 9.74 18.16
CA GLN A 70 -19.42 9.64 16.87
C GLN A 70 -18.49 10.06 15.73
N ASP A 71 -18.44 9.25 14.67
CA ASP A 71 -17.62 9.51 13.50
C ASP A 71 -16.12 9.71 13.81
N ALA A 72 -15.64 9.09 14.88
CA ALA A 72 -14.27 9.23 15.35
C ALA A 72 -13.33 8.25 14.64
N THR A 73 -12.13 8.74 14.31
CA THR A 73 -11.02 7.89 13.83
C THR A 73 -10.29 7.25 15.00
N PRO A 74 -9.58 6.12 14.81
CA PRO A 74 -8.76 5.54 15.88
C PRO A 74 -7.77 6.55 16.49
N LEU A 75 -7.20 7.44 15.66
CA LEU A 75 -6.30 8.50 16.11
C LEU A 75 -7.00 9.51 17.01
N PHE A 76 -8.22 9.91 16.67
CA PHE A 76 -9.01 10.82 17.49
C PHE A 76 -9.26 10.23 18.88
N ILE A 77 -9.71 8.97 18.96
CA ILE A 77 -10.04 8.31 20.23
C ILE A 77 -8.78 8.15 21.10
N ALA A 78 -7.67 7.65 20.53
CA ALA A 78 -6.41 7.52 21.25
C ALA A 78 -5.87 8.87 21.76
N SER A 79 -6.13 9.96 21.04
CA SER A 79 -5.72 11.31 21.44
C SER A 79 -6.62 11.90 22.51
N LEU A 80 -7.93 11.64 22.44
CA LEU A 80 -8.95 12.11 23.39
C LEU A 80 -8.67 11.60 24.81
N PHE A 81 -8.28 10.32 24.94
CA PHE A 81 -7.86 9.71 26.21
C PHE A 81 -6.36 9.84 26.51
N ALA A 82 -5.63 10.61 25.71
CA ALA A 82 -4.18 10.82 25.81
C ALA A 82 -3.36 9.54 26.00
N HIS A 83 -3.34 8.67 24.98
CA HIS A 83 -2.49 7.47 24.94
C HIS A 83 -1.31 7.64 23.97
N PRO A 84 -0.14 8.17 24.40
CA PRO A 84 1.01 8.43 23.52
C PRO A 84 1.50 7.21 22.72
N PRO A 85 1.55 5.99 23.28
CA PRO A 85 1.97 4.81 22.52
C PRO A 85 1.06 4.52 21.32
N LEU A 86 -0.26 4.62 21.52
CA LEU A 86 -1.25 4.39 20.48
C LEU A 86 -1.18 5.47 19.39
N VAL A 87 -1.14 6.74 19.81
CA VAL A 87 -1.02 7.90 18.90
C VAL A 87 0.25 7.78 18.06
N ARG A 88 1.39 7.44 18.67
CA ARG A 88 2.66 7.25 17.94
C ARG A 88 2.56 6.14 16.91
N TRP A 89 1.93 5.03 17.24
CA TRP A 89 1.77 3.90 16.32
C TRP A 89 0.85 4.30 15.16
N LEU A 90 -0.32 4.86 15.44
CA LEU A 90 -1.29 5.28 14.42
C LEU A 90 -0.69 6.29 13.43
N LEU A 91 0.05 7.28 13.93
CA LEU A 91 0.74 8.26 13.08
C LEU A 91 1.84 7.64 12.21
N LYS A 92 2.60 6.67 12.76
CA LYS A 92 3.59 5.92 11.98
C LYS A 92 2.95 5.14 10.84
N HIS A 93 1.74 4.63 11.04
CA HIS A 93 0.98 3.89 10.05
C HIS A 93 0.09 4.76 9.14
N GLY A 94 0.19 6.09 9.22
CA GLY A 94 -0.44 7.00 8.27
C GLY A 94 -1.85 7.45 8.63
N ALA A 95 -2.24 7.35 9.90
CA ALA A 95 -3.48 7.97 10.37
C ALA A 95 -3.49 9.48 10.09
N ASP A 96 -4.61 9.98 9.54
CA ASP A 96 -4.76 11.39 9.21
C ASP A 96 -5.10 12.20 10.46
N ARG A 97 -4.33 13.27 10.65
CA ARG A 97 -4.42 14.19 11.79
C ARG A 97 -5.52 15.23 11.60
N THR A 98 -5.89 15.47 10.35
CA THR A 98 -6.83 16.52 9.94
C THR A 98 -8.27 16.06 9.93
N MET A 99 -8.50 14.74 10.04
CA MET A 99 -9.84 14.17 10.05
C MET A 99 -10.62 14.60 11.31
N PRO A 100 -11.74 15.33 11.16
CA PRO A 100 -12.56 15.73 12.29
C PRO A 100 -13.53 14.63 12.71
N CYS A 101 -13.92 14.64 13.98
CA CYS A 101 -15.07 13.87 14.49
C CYS A 101 -16.40 14.50 14.05
N TYR A 102 -17.53 13.92 14.48
CA TYR A 102 -18.87 14.46 14.21
C TYR A 102 -19.04 15.94 14.59
N LEU A 103 -18.35 16.41 15.63
CA LEU A 103 -18.40 17.80 16.11
C LEU A 103 -17.55 18.78 15.29
N GLY A 104 -16.85 18.32 14.24
CA GLY A 104 -15.95 19.15 13.45
C GLY A 104 -14.58 19.42 14.10
N GLN A 105 -14.32 18.82 15.27
CA GLN A 105 -13.07 18.98 16.00
C GLN A 105 -12.05 17.90 15.60
N THR A 106 -10.78 18.28 15.52
CA THR A 106 -9.67 17.37 15.20
C THR A 106 -9.10 16.71 16.45
N ALA A 107 -8.26 15.69 16.25
CA ALA A 107 -7.58 15.00 17.34
C ALA A 107 -6.70 15.93 18.20
N LEU A 108 -6.19 17.02 17.62
CA LEU A 108 -5.38 18.00 18.34
C LEU A 108 -6.24 18.92 19.23
N ASP A 109 -7.46 19.24 18.80
CA ASP A 109 -8.34 20.20 19.49
C ASP A 109 -8.85 19.65 20.82
N LEU A 110 -9.16 18.34 20.87
CA LEU A 110 -9.65 17.64 22.06
C LEU A 110 -8.62 16.68 22.67
N CYS A 111 -7.34 16.91 22.42
CA CYS A 111 -6.28 16.05 22.92
C CYS A 111 -6.25 16.04 24.46
N GLY A 112 -6.55 14.89 25.06
CA GLY A 112 -6.45 14.69 26.51
C GLY A 112 -7.62 15.19 27.33
N GLU A 113 -8.76 15.50 26.73
CA GLU A 113 -9.94 15.99 27.46
C GLU A 113 -10.43 15.00 28.54
N HIS A 114 -10.24 13.70 28.32
CA HIS A 114 -10.64 12.63 29.25
C HIS A 114 -9.48 11.96 29.97
N SER A 115 -8.34 12.64 30.07
CA SER A 115 -7.18 12.16 30.81
C SER A 115 -6.73 13.19 31.83
N ASP A 116 -6.32 12.73 33.01
CA ASP A 116 -5.74 13.57 34.05
C ASP A 116 -4.19 13.61 33.97
N ASP A 117 -3.59 12.81 33.09
CA ASP A 117 -2.13 12.69 32.95
C ASP A 117 -1.57 13.82 32.06
N ALA A 118 -1.20 14.93 32.70
CA ALA A 118 -0.63 16.10 32.01
C ALA A 118 0.60 15.79 31.14
N ASP A 119 1.43 14.83 31.55
CA ASP A 119 2.63 14.44 30.79
C ASP A 119 2.25 13.68 29.51
N ALA A 120 1.26 12.78 29.61
CA ALA A 120 0.72 12.07 28.46
C ALA A 120 0.03 13.03 27.48
N ILE A 121 -0.71 14.02 27.97
CA ILE A 121 -1.37 15.06 27.16
C ILE A 121 -0.34 15.88 26.39
N ASP A 122 0.71 16.36 27.06
CA ASP A 122 1.78 17.12 26.40
C ASP A 122 2.50 16.27 25.34
N GLN A 123 2.78 15.00 25.64
CA GLN A 123 3.37 14.07 24.67
C GLN A 123 2.47 13.87 23.44
N CYS A 124 1.18 13.64 23.64
CA CYS A 124 0.21 13.52 22.55
C CYS A 124 0.10 14.81 21.74
N SER A 125 -0.01 15.97 22.39
CA SER A 125 -0.05 17.28 21.73
C SER A 125 1.20 17.54 20.90
N ARG A 126 2.39 17.23 21.43
CA ARG A 126 3.65 17.31 20.66
C ARG A 126 3.64 16.37 19.47
N LEU A 127 3.21 15.12 19.63
CA LEU A 127 3.09 14.17 18.53
C LEU A 127 2.11 14.66 17.46
N LEU A 128 1.00 15.32 17.85
CA LEU A 128 -0.05 15.88 16.99
C LEU A 128 0.26 17.29 16.43
N LYS A 129 1.26 17.99 16.97
CA LYS A 129 1.82 19.23 16.38
C LYS A 129 2.98 18.96 15.42
N ASN A 130 3.78 17.92 15.68
CA ASN A 130 4.93 17.59 14.85
C ASN A 130 4.56 17.43 13.36
N SER A 131 5.21 18.20 12.48
CA SER A 131 4.98 18.07 11.04
C SER A 131 5.30 16.64 10.59
N ALA A 132 4.49 16.12 9.69
CA ALA A 132 4.78 14.85 9.02
C ALA A 132 6.19 14.89 8.40
N LYS A 133 6.85 13.73 8.35
CA LYS A 133 8.15 13.57 7.71
C LYS A 133 8.01 12.80 6.41
N ILE A 134 9.07 12.80 5.60
CA ILE A 134 9.13 11.91 4.44
C ILE A 134 8.95 10.45 4.87
N PRO A 135 8.33 9.60 4.03
CA PRO A 135 8.14 8.19 4.34
C PRO A 135 9.49 7.46 4.39
N ASN A 136 9.53 6.34 5.11
CA ASN A 136 10.68 5.45 5.05
C ASN A 136 10.79 4.77 3.67
N ALA A 137 12.00 4.35 3.32
CA ALA A 137 12.21 3.46 2.19
C ALA A 137 11.51 2.10 2.46
N PRO A 138 10.90 1.47 1.45
CA PRO A 138 10.46 0.08 1.55
C PRO A 138 11.62 -0.85 1.89
N GLU A 139 11.46 -1.73 2.90
CA GLU A 139 12.55 -2.56 3.42
C GLU A 139 12.95 -3.70 2.48
N ARG A 140 11.95 -4.46 1.98
CA ARG A 140 12.18 -5.57 1.06
C ARG A 140 11.13 -5.59 -0.03
N THR A 141 11.62 -5.69 -1.26
CA THR A 141 10.83 -5.91 -2.45
C THR A 141 10.92 -7.39 -2.84
N GLU A 142 9.81 -7.94 -3.33
CA GLU A 142 9.71 -9.29 -3.88
C GLU A 142 9.43 -9.18 -5.37
N ALA A 143 10.40 -9.58 -6.20
CA ALA A 143 10.26 -9.61 -7.63
C ALA A 143 9.85 -11.00 -8.15
N THR A 144 8.79 -11.05 -8.95
CA THR A 144 8.40 -12.26 -9.71
C THR A 144 8.25 -11.92 -11.18
N CYS A 145 8.81 -12.74 -12.06
CA CYS A 145 8.77 -12.52 -13.50
C CYS A 145 8.08 -13.67 -14.21
N HIS A 146 7.33 -13.35 -15.27
CA HIS A 146 6.74 -14.35 -16.17
C HIS A 146 6.77 -13.85 -17.62
N ILE A 147 6.73 -14.81 -18.55
CA ILE A 147 6.72 -14.52 -19.99
C ILE A 147 5.28 -14.38 -20.44
N SER A 148 4.99 -13.27 -21.13
CA SER A 148 3.77 -13.08 -21.89
C SER A 148 4.08 -13.26 -23.38
N THR A 149 3.23 -14.04 -24.04
CA THR A 149 3.29 -14.29 -25.49
C THR A 149 2.26 -13.42 -26.19
N GLU A 150 2.72 -12.66 -27.17
CA GLU A 150 1.85 -11.86 -28.03
C GLU A 150 2.06 -12.28 -29.49
N HIS A 151 0.98 -12.70 -30.14
CA HIS A 151 1.01 -13.05 -31.55
C HIS A 151 0.78 -11.78 -32.36
N VAL A 152 1.84 -11.31 -33.02
CA VAL A 152 1.77 -10.16 -33.92
C VAL A 152 2.07 -10.59 -35.34
N PHE A 153 1.77 -9.72 -36.29
CA PHE A 153 2.22 -9.90 -37.65
C PHE A 153 3.39 -8.95 -37.92
N ARG A 154 4.49 -9.48 -38.47
CA ARG A 154 5.59 -8.67 -38.98
C ARG A 154 5.51 -8.59 -40.50
N HIS A 155 5.80 -7.41 -41.03
CA HIS A 155 6.02 -7.18 -42.44
C HIS A 155 7.47 -7.48 -42.76
N ILE A 156 7.71 -8.42 -43.68
CA ILE A 156 9.05 -8.76 -44.15
C ILE A 156 9.11 -8.59 -45.66
N GLN A 157 10.25 -8.11 -46.17
CA GLN A 157 10.49 -8.06 -47.60
C GLN A 157 11.11 -9.39 -48.04
N VAL A 158 10.42 -10.09 -48.92
CA VAL A 158 10.89 -11.35 -49.52
C VAL A 158 11.15 -11.12 -50.99
N ALA A 159 12.31 -11.56 -51.49
CA ALA A 159 12.57 -11.59 -52.92
C ALA A 159 11.85 -12.81 -53.52
N GLU A 160 10.86 -12.56 -54.38
CA GLU A 160 10.14 -13.60 -55.11
C GLU A 160 10.45 -13.51 -56.59
N GLU A 161 10.65 -14.67 -57.22
CA GLU A 161 10.91 -14.77 -58.65
C GLU A 161 9.60 -14.97 -59.41
N ASN A 162 9.29 -14.08 -60.34
CA ASN A 162 8.12 -14.23 -61.21
C ASN A 162 8.35 -15.34 -62.26
N GLU A 163 7.28 -15.80 -62.94
CA GLU A 163 7.32 -16.79 -64.04
C GLU A 163 8.31 -16.49 -65.18
N LYS A 164 8.83 -15.25 -65.25
CA LYS A 164 9.82 -14.78 -66.22
C LYS A 164 11.25 -14.68 -65.68
N GLY A 165 11.53 -15.20 -64.49
CA GLY A 165 12.86 -15.20 -63.88
C GLY A 165 13.31 -13.85 -63.28
N VAL A 166 12.35 -12.96 -62.96
CA VAL A 166 12.65 -11.62 -62.44
C VAL A 166 12.35 -11.58 -60.94
N LEU A 167 13.38 -11.29 -60.13
CA LEU A 167 13.25 -11.10 -58.69
C LEU A 167 12.53 -9.78 -58.36
N ARG A 168 11.51 -9.83 -57.53
CA ARG A 168 10.79 -8.68 -56.99
C ARG A 168 10.74 -8.76 -55.48
N LEU A 169 10.95 -7.62 -54.82
CA LEU A 169 10.73 -7.49 -53.38
C LEU A 169 9.23 -7.39 -53.12
N VAL A 170 8.67 -8.38 -52.46
CA VAL A 170 7.27 -8.46 -52.06
C VAL A 170 7.19 -8.30 -50.55
N ASP A 171 6.32 -7.40 -50.09
CA ASP A 171 6.03 -7.26 -48.66
C ASP A 171 5.07 -8.37 -48.25
N LYS A 172 5.52 -9.22 -47.33
CA LYS A 172 4.74 -10.33 -46.79
C LYS A 172 4.46 -10.12 -45.31
N ARG A 173 3.20 -10.34 -44.96
CA ARG A 173 2.72 -10.33 -43.58
C ARG A 173 2.88 -11.74 -42.98
N VAL A 174 3.84 -11.92 -42.09
CA VAL A 174 4.17 -13.22 -41.49
C VAL A 174 3.81 -13.22 -40.01
N PRO A 175 3.17 -14.30 -39.48
CA PRO A 175 2.93 -14.42 -38.04
C PRO A 175 4.25 -14.47 -37.29
N TYR A 176 4.33 -13.73 -36.19
CA TYR A 176 5.52 -13.61 -35.37
C TYR A 176 5.14 -13.56 -33.89
N THR A 177 5.74 -14.43 -33.09
CA THR A 177 5.50 -14.47 -31.65
C THR A 177 6.50 -13.56 -30.94
N LEU A 178 5.99 -12.50 -30.31
CA LEU A 178 6.75 -11.65 -29.41
C LEU A 178 6.70 -12.23 -28.00
N TYR A 179 7.87 -12.45 -27.41
CA TYR A 179 8.00 -12.77 -26.00
C TYR A 179 8.33 -11.49 -25.23
N LYS A 180 7.50 -11.15 -24.25
CA LYS A 180 7.69 -10.01 -23.35
C LYS A 180 7.80 -10.52 -21.92
N CYS A 181 8.77 -10.01 -21.16
CA CYS A 181 8.80 -10.28 -19.72
C CYS A 181 7.91 -9.27 -18.98
N ILE A 182 7.05 -9.79 -18.12
CA ILE A 182 6.26 -9.03 -17.16
C ILE A 182 6.84 -9.27 -15.77
N LEU A 183 7.28 -8.19 -15.13
CA LEU A 183 7.79 -8.18 -13.77
C LEU A 183 6.71 -7.67 -12.81
N ASN A 184 6.28 -8.51 -11.89
CA ASN A 184 5.45 -8.13 -10.76
C ASN A 184 6.34 -7.91 -9.55
N LEU A 185 6.41 -6.65 -9.11
CA LEU A 185 7.15 -6.26 -7.92
C LEU A 185 6.16 -6.03 -6.78
N ARG A 186 6.44 -6.59 -5.61
CA ARG A 186 5.64 -6.43 -4.38
C ARG A 186 6.50 -5.91 -3.25
N TRP A 187 5.93 -5.12 -2.34
CA TRP A 187 6.62 -4.63 -1.15
C TRP A 187 5.66 -4.39 0.02
N ALA A 188 6.18 -4.43 1.24
CA ALA A 188 5.46 -4.00 2.42
C ALA A 188 5.35 -2.47 2.45
N THR A 189 4.22 -1.97 2.92
CA THR A 189 3.97 -0.53 3.11
C THR A 189 4.93 -0.01 4.17
N PRO A 190 5.85 0.92 3.81
CA PRO A 190 6.77 1.49 4.77
C PRO A 190 6.03 2.44 5.72
N LEU A 191 6.71 2.85 6.78
CA LEU A 191 6.16 3.83 7.72
C LEU A 191 5.92 5.18 7.04
N SER A 192 4.69 5.67 7.16
CA SER A 192 4.19 6.93 6.61
C SER A 192 4.72 8.16 7.34
N ASN A 193 5.24 7.99 8.56
CA ASN A 193 5.84 9.04 9.39
C ASN A 193 4.95 10.30 9.56
N GLY A 194 3.65 10.09 9.79
CA GLY A 194 2.71 11.17 10.13
C GLY A 194 1.97 11.82 8.96
N SER A 195 2.28 11.46 7.70
CA SER A 195 1.44 11.79 6.54
C SER A 195 1.29 10.55 5.67
N MET A 196 0.05 10.24 5.32
CA MET A 196 -0.31 9.07 4.54
C MET A 196 0.48 9.00 3.23
N ILE A 197 1.00 7.82 2.91
CA ILE A 197 1.65 7.58 1.62
C ILE A 197 0.60 7.71 0.51
N GLU A 198 0.92 8.50 -0.50
CA GLU A 198 0.03 8.77 -1.63
C GLU A 198 0.38 7.88 -2.83
N LYS A 199 1.68 7.72 -3.09
CA LYS A 199 2.19 6.99 -4.25
C LYS A 199 3.55 6.39 -4.00
N TYR A 200 3.88 5.42 -4.84
CA TYR A 200 5.19 4.81 -4.93
C TYR A 200 5.80 5.09 -6.29
N GLU A 201 7.11 5.23 -6.31
CA GLU A 201 7.91 5.35 -7.53
C GLU A 201 8.88 4.19 -7.57
N VAL A 202 8.85 3.44 -8.66
CA VAL A 202 9.76 2.32 -8.94
C VAL A 202 10.69 2.74 -10.05
N ARG A 203 11.99 2.56 -9.83
CA ARG A 203 13.00 2.74 -10.88
C ARG A 203 13.68 1.42 -11.20
N TYR A 204 13.96 1.22 -12.48
CA TYR A 204 14.63 0.04 -12.98
C TYR A 204 15.59 0.38 -14.11
N ARG A 205 16.69 -0.38 -14.22
CA ARG A 205 17.64 -0.29 -15.32
C ARG A 205 18.33 -1.63 -15.53
N VAL A 206 18.91 -1.84 -16.70
CA VAL A 206 19.73 -3.01 -16.97
C VAL A 206 20.95 -2.99 -16.04
N HIS A 207 21.16 -4.10 -15.33
CA HIS A 207 22.35 -4.30 -14.52
C HIS A 207 23.55 -4.52 -15.44
N VAL A 208 24.59 -3.71 -15.25
CA VAL A 208 25.85 -3.85 -16.00
C VAL A 208 26.92 -4.29 -15.01
N PRO A 209 27.45 -5.52 -15.12
CA PRO A 209 28.58 -5.95 -14.31
C PRO A 209 29.83 -5.13 -14.71
N GLY A 210 30.40 -4.36 -13.79
CA GLY A 210 31.66 -3.63 -14.01
C GLY A 210 31.52 -2.12 -14.20
N GLU A 211 32.22 -1.59 -15.21
CA GLU A 211 32.52 -0.16 -15.38
C GLU A 211 31.25 0.71 -15.49
N LYS A 212 31.11 1.69 -14.59
CA LYS A 212 29.91 2.53 -14.46
C LYS A 212 29.61 3.42 -15.69
N SER A 213 30.51 3.44 -16.68
CA SER A 213 30.43 4.28 -17.88
C SER A 213 29.33 3.82 -18.87
N MET A 214 28.99 2.53 -18.90
CA MET A 214 27.95 1.97 -19.79
C MET A 214 26.56 1.88 -19.16
N VAL A 215 26.37 2.41 -17.95
CA VAL A 215 25.11 2.29 -17.22
C VAL A 215 24.02 3.11 -17.93
N ARG A 216 23.01 2.41 -18.45
CA ARG A 216 21.82 3.06 -19.02
C ARG A 216 21.09 3.88 -17.96
N GLY A 217 20.47 4.98 -18.40
CA GLY A 217 19.63 5.82 -17.54
C GLY A 217 18.49 5.03 -16.89
N TRP A 218 18.10 5.43 -15.68
CA TRP A 218 16.98 4.83 -14.97
C TRP A 218 15.68 5.06 -15.72
N ARG A 219 14.88 4.00 -15.85
CA ARG A 219 13.46 4.09 -16.19
C ARG A 219 12.66 4.16 -14.89
N SER A 220 11.54 4.86 -14.89
CA SER A 220 10.69 5.02 -13.72
C SER A 220 9.21 4.79 -14.04
N GLN A 221 8.49 4.16 -13.12
CA GLN A 221 7.04 4.03 -13.13
C GLN A 221 6.47 4.38 -11.75
N THR A 222 5.22 4.81 -11.70
CA THR A 222 4.56 5.19 -10.45
C THR A 222 3.27 4.43 -10.27
N THR A 223 2.94 4.09 -9.03
CA THR A 223 1.66 3.48 -8.64
C THR A 223 1.07 4.18 -7.44
N THR A 224 -0.26 4.20 -7.33
CA THR A 224 -0.98 4.78 -6.19
C THR A 224 -0.94 3.86 -4.97
N HIS A 225 -0.88 4.43 -3.78
CA HIS A 225 -0.93 3.66 -2.54
C HIS A 225 -2.34 3.07 -2.29
N SER A 226 -2.41 1.75 -2.06
CA SER A 226 -3.65 1.08 -1.65
C SER A 226 -3.82 1.16 -0.14
N ARG A 227 -4.92 1.77 0.31
CA ARG A 227 -5.27 1.89 1.74
C ARG A 227 -5.87 0.62 2.33
N LEU A 228 -6.12 -0.39 1.51
CA LEU A 228 -6.82 -1.61 1.91
C LEU A 228 -5.86 -2.74 2.29
N ARG A 229 -4.56 -2.58 2.02
CA ARG A 229 -3.56 -3.64 2.15
C ARG A 229 -2.28 -3.08 2.77
N ASP A 230 -1.66 -3.90 3.59
CA ASP A 230 -0.30 -3.69 4.11
C ASP A 230 0.77 -3.89 3.04
N THR A 231 0.44 -4.60 1.96
CA THR A 231 1.31 -4.89 0.82
C THR A 231 0.87 -4.15 -0.44
N GLN A 232 1.86 -3.74 -1.22
CA GLN A 232 1.68 -2.94 -2.43
C GLN A 232 2.36 -3.64 -3.59
N ALA A 233 1.92 -3.34 -4.81
CA ALA A 233 2.47 -3.96 -6.01
C ALA A 233 2.46 -3.04 -7.22
N ILE A 234 3.36 -3.31 -8.16
CA ILE A 234 3.32 -2.75 -9.51
C ILE A 234 3.72 -3.82 -10.53
N THR A 235 3.19 -3.70 -11.74
CA THR A 235 3.53 -4.54 -12.88
C THR A 235 4.33 -3.72 -13.88
N ILE A 236 5.55 -4.17 -14.20
CA ILE A 236 6.43 -3.58 -15.20
C ILE A 236 6.44 -4.51 -16.41
N GLU A 237 5.95 -4.02 -17.54
CA GLU A 237 5.86 -4.78 -18.77
C GLU A 237 6.99 -4.46 -19.76
N GLY A 238 7.22 -5.38 -20.69
CA GLY A 238 8.13 -5.17 -21.82
C GLY A 238 9.61 -5.16 -21.44
N LEU A 239 10.00 -5.92 -20.40
CA LEU A 239 11.40 -6.15 -20.08
C LEU A 239 12.03 -7.14 -21.08
N GLN A 240 13.31 -6.92 -21.37
CA GLN A 240 14.12 -7.81 -22.20
C GLN A 240 14.34 -9.13 -21.46
N LEU A 241 14.23 -10.25 -22.17
CA LEU A 241 14.52 -11.59 -21.62
C LEU A 241 16.02 -11.78 -21.41
N GLU A 242 16.40 -12.77 -20.62
CA GLU A 242 17.81 -13.12 -20.32
C GLU A 242 18.67 -11.94 -19.82
N THR A 243 18.04 -10.93 -19.22
CA THR A 243 18.68 -9.70 -18.80
C THR A 243 18.52 -9.50 -17.30
N CYS A 244 19.60 -9.14 -16.62
CA CYS A 244 19.57 -8.74 -15.21
C CYS A 244 19.20 -7.25 -15.09
N PHE A 245 18.34 -6.91 -14.14
CA PHE A 245 17.91 -5.54 -13.86
C PHE A 245 18.21 -5.15 -12.42
N ASP A 246 18.67 -3.92 -12.22
CA ASP A 246 18.64 -3.23 -10.92
C ASP A 246 17.23 -2.64 -10.73
N VAL A 247 16.57 -2.95 -9.63
CA VAL A 247 15.23 -2.42 -9.29
C VAL A 247 15.26 -1.78 -7.91
N SER A 248 14.59 -0.65 -7.74
CA SER A 248 14.39 -0.04 -6.41
C SER A 248 13.11 0.77 -6.36
N VAL A 249 12.55 0.91 -5.16
CA VAL A 249 11.25 1.54 -4.90
C VAL A 249 11.42 2.62 -3.86
N ARG A 250 10.68 3.73 -3.98
CA ARG A 250 10.53 4.71 -2.91
C ARG A 250 9.07 5.07 -2.70
N ALA A 251 8.73 5.46 -1.48
CA ALA A 251 7.43 5.99 -1.14
C ALA A 251 7.40 7.52 -1.23
N GLN A 252 6.23 8.09 -1.48
CA GLN A 252 5.98 9.53 -1.46
C GLN A 252 4.69 9.83 -0.69
N ASN A 253 4.74 10.82 0.19
CA ASN A 253 3.58 11.43 0.85
C ASN A 253 3.50 12.93 0.51
N ALA A 254 2.59 13.65 1.17
CA ALA A 254 2.40 15.08 0.97
C ALA A 254 3.64 15.94 1.31
N VAL A 255 4.53 15.44 2.18
CA VAL A 255 5.77 16.12 2.58
C VAL A 255 6.83 16.02 1.48
N GLY A 256 6.92 14.85 0.83
CA GLY A 256 7.87 14.63 -0.23
C GLY A 256 8.19 13.17 -0.48
N ARG A 257 9.27 12.96 -1.23
CA ARG A 257 9.75 11.63 -1.63
C ARG A 257 10.72 11.10 -0.58
N GLY A 258 10.46 9.90 -0.10
CA GLY A 258 11.39 9.16 0.76
C GLY A 258 12.61 8.66 0.00
N ASP A 259 13.49 8.01 0.74
CA ASP A 259 14.68 7.37 0.19
C ASP A 259 14.32 6.13 -0.65
N TRP A 260 15.24 5.77 -1.54
CA TRP A 260 15.14 4.54 -2.32
C TRP A 260 15.41 3.32 -1.45
N SER A 261 14.65 2.25 -1.67
CA SER A 261 14.92 0.92 -1.14
C SER A 261 16.30 0.43 -1.58
N THR A 262 16.80 -0.61 -0.91
CA THR A 262 17.94 -1.37 -1.40
C THR A 262 17.69 -1.84 -2.82
N ILE A 263 18.74 -1.85 -3.64
CA ILE A 263 18.66 -2.33 -5.02
C ILE A 263 18.42 -3.84 -4.99
N GLU A 264 17.34 -4.29 -5.61
CA GLU A 264 17.06 -5.70 -5.87
C GLU A 264 17.53 -6.06 -7.28
N LEU A 265 18.24 -7.18 -7.39
CA LEU A 265 18.67 -7.74 -8.66
C LEU A 265 17.62 -8.72 -9.17
N VAL A 266 17.09 -8.46 -10.36
CA VAL A 266 16.05 -9.29 -10.98
C VAL A 266 16.53 -9.82 -12.31
N THR A 267 16.63 -11.14 -12.43
CA THR A 267 16.98 -11.80 -13.69
C THR A 267 15.70 -12.25 -14.39
N THR A 268 15.44 -11.72 -15.59
CA THR A 268 14.30 -12.14 -16.41
C THR A 268 14.50 -13.55 -16.96
N PRO A 269 13.42 -14.32 -17.19
CA PRO A 269 13.53 -15.69 -17.67
C PRO A 269 14.15 -15.78 -19.07
N SER A 270 14.63 -16.97 -19.42
CA SER A 270 15.13 -17.26 -20.75
C SER A 270 14.02 -17.29 -21.79
N HIS A 271 14.38 -17.14 -23.06
CA HIS A 271 13.42 -17.43 -24.11
C HIS A 271 12.87 -18.85 -23.93
N PRO A 272 11.55 -19.07 -24.12
CA PRO A 272 11.05 -20.42 -24.18
C PRO A 272 11.68 -21.03 -25.44
N SER A 273 12.57 -22.00 -25.25
CA SER A 273 13.05 -22.86 -26.33
C SER A 273 11.80 -23.37 -27.04
N GLY A 274 11.73 -23.19 -28.36
CA GLY A 274 10.72 -23.90 -29.13
C GLY A 274 10.85 -25.36 -28.77
N ASP A 275 9.75 -25.96 -28.29
CA ASP A 275 9.67 -27.39 -28.09
C ASP A 275 10.15 -28.03 -29.39
N ASP A 276 11.21 -28.84 -29.29
CA ASP A 276 11.76 -29.61 -30.39
C ASP A 276 10.60 -30.47 -30.93
N THR A 277 9.97 -30.03 -32.01
CA THR A 277 9.11 -30.88 -32.81
C THR A 277 10.00 -31.92 -33.48
N HIS A 278 10.15 -33.05 -32.79
CA HIS A 278 10.50 -34.33 -33.39
C HIS A 278 9.38 -34.82 -34.32
#